data_AF-A0A0F9KV87-F1
#
_entry.id   AF-A0A0F9KV87-F1
#
_cell.length_a   1.000
_cell.length_b   1.000
_cell.length_c   1.000
_cell.angle_alpha   90.00
_cell.angle_beta   90.00
_cell.angle_gamma   90.00
#
_symmetry.space_group_name_H-M   'P 1'
#
loop_
_entity.id
_entity.type
_entity.pdbx_description
1 polymer ?
#
loop_
_entity_poly.entity_id
_entity_poly.type
_entity_poly.pdbx_seq_one_letter_code
_entity_poly.pdbx_strand_id
1 'polypeptide(L)'
;MDQDRQLARIIYHKWMSNMKFTLDLEEYSYKDKGRNDPRYRFFKKQLMANTYEALRLLFEELEDIGILCETEYDEDVKEGYKPGESGGSGYINSSRFNAWIKRELAAGNK
;
A
#
# COMPACT_ATOMS: atom_id res chain seq x y z
N MET A 1 -17.92 -5.01 4.72
CA MET A 1 -18.53 -4.62 3.44
C MET A 1 -18.11 -3.21 2.99
N ASP A 2 -17.82 -2.25 3.89
CA ASP A 2 -17.32 -0.91 3.49
C ASP A 2 -15.78 -0.83 3.30
N GLN A 3 -15.01 -1.63 4.07
CA GLN A 3 -13.55 -1.67 3.96
C GLN A 3 -13.04 -2.23 2.63
N ASP A 4 -13.83 -3.06 1.92
CA ASP A 4 -13.45 -3.73 0.67
C ASP A 4 -13.35 -2.78 -0.53
N ARG A 5 -13.67 -1.50 -0.36
CA ARG A 5 -13.66 -0.49 -1.44
C ARG A 5 -12.71 0.68 -1.20
N GLN A 6 -11.88 0.60 -0.15
CA GLN A 6 -10.84 1.59 0.12
C GLN A 6 -9.68 1.38 -0.85
N LEU A 7 -9.54 2.27 -1.85
CA LEU A 7 -8.56 2.14 -2.92
C LEU A 7 -7.13 2.17 -2.38
N ALA A 8 -6.84 3.10 -1.47
CA ALA A 8 -5.54 3.22 -0.81
C ALA A 8 -5.14 1.91 -0.11
N ARG A 9 -6.06 1.33 0.68
CA ARG A 9 -5.86 0.04 1.35
C ARG A 9 -5.57 -1.09 0.36
N ILE A 10 -6.34 -1.17 -0.73
CA ILE A 10 -6.16 -2.21 -1.76
C ILE A 10 -4.78 -2.10 -2.41
N ILE A 11 -4.41 -0.88 -2.85
CA ILE A 11 -3.11 -0.62 -3.47
C ILE A 11 -1.99 -1.00 -2.50
N TYR A 12 -2.06 -0.49 -1.27
CA TYR A 12 -1.07 -0.73 -0.23
C TYR A 12 -0.89 -2.23 0.05
N HIS A 13 -1.97 -2.98 0.28
CA HIS A 13 -1.90 -4.41 0.60
C HIS A 13 -1.38 -5.24 -0.57
N LYS A 14 -1.76 -4.90 -1.81
CA LYS A 14 -1.21 -5.56 -3.00
C LYS A 14 0.29 -5.32 -3.14
N TRP A 15 0.75 -4.08 -2.93
CA TRP A 15 2.16 -3.74 -2.95
C TRP A 15 2.95 -4.41 -1.83
N MET A 16 2.43 -4.45 -0.60
CA MET A 16 3.06 -5.15 0.52
C MET A 16 3.18 -6.65 0.26
N SER A 17 2.14 -7.27 -0.33
CA SER A 17 2.17 -8.68 -0.73
C SER A 17 3.24 -8.94 -1.80
N ASN A 18 3.33 -8.08 -2.81
CA ASN A 18 4.37 -8.18 -3.85
C ASN A 18 5.78 -8.02 -3.28
N MET A 19 5.99 -7.03 -2.42
CA MET A 19 7.27 -6.82 -1.75
C MET A 19 7.66 -8.06 -0.92
N LYS A 20 6.72 -8.64 -0.17
CA LYS A 20 6.95 -9.88 0.57
C LYS A 20 7.34 -11.02 -0.36
N PHE A 21 6.61 -11.21 -1.46
CA PHE A 21 6.91 -12.24 -2.45
C PHE A 21 8.32 -12.06 -3.03
N THR A 22 8.71 -10.84 -3.38
CA THR A 22 10.07 -10.54 -3.85
C THR A 22 11.14 -10.84 -2.79
N LEU A 23 10.88 -10.50 -1.52
CA LEU A 23 11.79 -10.83 -0.42
C LEU A 23 11.93 -12.34 -0.21
N ASP A 24 10.84 -13.10 -0.33
CA ASP A 24 10.85 -14.56 -0.17
C ASP A 24 11.63 -15.22 -1.33
N LEU A 25 11.44 -14.74 -2.57
CA LEU A 25 12.19 -15.21 -3.74
C LEU A 25 13.68 -14.93 -3.61
N GLU A 26 14.03 -13.71 -3.20
CA GLU A 26 15.43 -13.32 -3.08
C GLU A 26 16.11 -14.03 -1.89
N GLU A 27 15.38 -14.29 -0.80
CA GLU A 27 15.87 -15.10 0.33
C GLU A 27 16.30 -16.51 -0.12
N TYR A 28 15.56 -17.12 -1.05
CA TYR A 28 15.87 -18.44 -1.59
C TYR A 28 17.23 -18.52 -2.30
N SER A 29 17.71 -17.39 -2.85
CA SER A 29 19.04 -17.29 -3.47
C SER A 29 20.19 -17.41 -2.45
N TYR A 30 19.94 -17.21 -1.16
CA TYR A 30 20.96 -17.20 -0.09
C TYR A 30 20.89 -18.45 0.80
N LYS A 31 20.95 -19.64 0.21
CA LYS A 31 20.68 -20.92 0.90
C LYS A 31 21.41 -21.14 2.24
N ASP A 32 22.66 -20.72 2.36
CA ASP A 32 23.49 -21.01 3.55
C ASP A 32 23.19 -20.09 4.74
N LYS A 33 22.80 -18.84 4.48
CA LYS A 33 22.65 -17.79 5.50
C LYS A 33 21.25 -17.20 5.56
N GLY A 34 20.42 -17.43 4.55
CA GLY A 34 19.08 -16.87 4.37
C GLY A 34 19.07 -15.38 4.69
N ARG A 35 18.17 -15.00 5.61
CA ARG A 35 17.99 -13.62 6.08
C ARG A 35 19.22 -12.97 6.71
N ASN A 36 20.16 -13.78 7.19
CA ASN A 36 21.37 -13.29 7.84
C ASN A 36 22.47 -12.94 6.85
N ASP A 37 22.34 -13.25 5.55
CA ASP A 37 23.31 -12.83 4.54
C ASP A 37 23.36 -11.29 4.45
N PRO A 38 24.54 -10.65 4.55
CA PRO A 38 24.67 -9.20 4.40
C PRO A 38 24.12 -8.66 3.07
N ARG A 39 24.20 -9.45 1.99
CA ARG A 39 23.67 -9.08 0.67
C ARG A 39 22.15 -9.06 0.68
N TYR A 40 21.52 -10.06 1.27
CA TYR A 40 20.07 -10.08 1.48
C TYR A 40 19.61 -8.89 2.33
N ARG A 41 20.32 -8.58 3.42
CA ARG A 41 19.98 -7.43 4.28
C ARG A 41 20.07 -6.10 3.52
N PHE A 42 21.10 -5.93 2.69
CA PHE A 42 21.23 -4.76 1.83
C PHE A 42 20.11 -4.69 0.80
N PHE A 43 19.84 -5.79 0.09
CA PHE A 43 18.73 -5.90 -0.86
C PHE A 43 17.40 -5.52 -0.21
N LYS A 44 17.07 -6.15 0.92
CA LYS A 44 15.85 -5.89 1.67
C LYS A 44 15.71 -4.41 2.02
N LYS A 45 16.78 -3.77 2.50
CA LYS A 45 16.79 -2.35 2.83
C LYS A 45 16.46 -1.48 1.61
N GLN A 46 17.08 -1.76 0.46
CA GLN A 46 16.85 -1.00 -0.77
C GLN A 46 15.43 -1.23 -1.31
N LEU A 47 14.97 -2.48 -1.34
CA LEU A 47 13.63 -2.81 -1.80
C LEU A 47 12.55 -2.14 -0.94
N MET A 48 12.68 -2.20 0.38
CA MET A 48 11.74 -1.55 1.30
C MET A 48 11.75 -0.03 1.11
N ALA A 49 12.92 0.60 1.10
CA ALA A 49 13.02 2.06 0.94
C ALA A 49 12.39 2.53 -0.38
N ASN A 50 12.70 1.87 -1.50
CA ASN A 50 12.13 2.18 -2.80
C ASN A 50 10.61 1.95 -2.85
N THR A 51 10.13 0.86 -2.24
CA THR A 51 8.71 0.51 -2.21
C THR A 51 7.89 1.54 -1.45
N TYR A 52 8.33 1.93 -0.25
CA TYR A 52 7.62 2.91 0.56
C TYR A 52 7.63 4.29 -0.07
N GLU A 53 8.75 4.69 -0.67
CA GLU A 53 8.84 5.96 -1.38
C GLU A 53 7.91 6.00 -2.61
N ALA A 54 7.89 4.94 -3.42
CA ALA A 54 7.01 4.86 -4.58
C ALA A 54 5.52 4.89 -4.18
N LEU A 55 5.16 4.23 -3.07
CA LEU A 55 3.79 4.28 -2.54
C LEU A 55 3.41 5.67 -2.05
N ARG A 56 4.32 6.35 -1.35
CA ARG A 56 4.11 7.71 -0.87
C ARG A 56 3.85 8.67 -2.03
N LEU A 57 4.72 8.65 -3.05
CA LEU A 57 4.55 9.48 -4.25
C LEU A 57 3.24 9.18 -4.99
N LEU A 58 2.88 7.90 -5.13
CA LEU A 58 1.61 7.50 -5.75
C LEU A 58 0.40 8.03 -4.98
N PHE A 59 0.42 7.98 -3.65
CA PHE A 59 -0.69 8.47 -2.84
C PHE A 59 -0.78 10.00 -2.83
N GLU A 60 0.35 10.71 -2.79
CA GLU A 60 0.42 12.16 -2.99
C GLU A 60 -0.19 12.55 -4.36
N GLU A 61 0.17 11.87 -5.44
CA GLU A 61 -0.41 12.11 -6.77
C GLU A 61 -1.92 11.85 -6.81
N LEU A 62 -2.41 10.80 -6.15
CA LEU A 62 -3.83 10.47 -6.09
C LEU A 62 -4.63 11.44 -5.21
N GLU A 63 -4.01 11.99 -4.17
CA GLU A 63 -4.57 13.05 -3.34
C GLU A 63 -4.67 14.36 -4.12
N ASP A 64 -3.62 14.74 -4.86
CA ASP A 64 -3.58 15.96 -5.68
C ASP A 64 -4.73 16.01 -6.70
N ILE A 65 -5.11 14.86 -7.28
CA ILE A 65 -6.25 14.76 -8.21
C ILE A 65 -7.61 14.50 -7.50
N GLY A 66 -7.61 14.47 -6.17
CA GLY A 66 -8.81 14.37 -5.34
C GLY A 66 -9.44 12.97 -5.28
N ILE A 67 -8.68 11.91 -5.58
CA ILE A 67 -9.12 10.52 -5.44
C ILE A 67 -8.98 10.06 -4.00
N LEU A 68 -7.84 10.36 -3.38
CA LEU A 68 -7.55 10.04 -1.99
C LEU A 68 -7.52 11.31 -1.12
N CYS A 69 -7.48 11.11 0.19
CA CYS A 69 -7.07 12.11 1.17
C CYS A 69 -6.34 11.40 2.32
N GLU A 70 -5.46 12.12 3.00
CA GLU A 70 -4.85 11.65 4.24
C GLU A 70 -5.93 11.23 5.26
N THR A 71 -5.61 10.20 6.04
CA THR A 71 -6.44 9.77 7.14
C THR A 71 -6.16 10.60 8.39
N GLU A 72 -7.13 10.71 9.30
CA GLU A 72 -6.95 11.41 10.58
C GLU A 72 -6.07 10.63 11.58
N TYR A 73 -5.79 9.36 11.28
CA TYR A 73 -4.92 8.51 12.08
C TYR A 73 -3.45 8.75 11.75
N ASP A 74 -2.60 8.77 12.77
CA ASP A 74 -1.14 8.85 12.62
C ASP A 74 -0.61 7.49 12.13
N GLU A 75 -0.58 7.31 10.81
CA GLU A 75 -0.13 6.09 10.14
C GLU A 75 0.88 6.39 9.05
N ASP A 76 2.07 5.78 9.13
CA ASP A 76 3.09 5.79 8.06
C ASP A 76 3.07 4.43 7.33
N VAL A 77 3.19 4.46 6.00
CA VAL A 77 3.34 3.29 5.12
C VAL A 77 4.44 2.31 5.57
N LYS A 78 5.42 2.77 6.36
CA LYS A 78 6.49 1.94 6.95
C LYS A 78 6.05 1.11 8.15
N GLU A 79 4.95 1.46 8.80
CA GLU A 79 4.50 0.79 10.03
C GLU A 79 3.70 -0.50 9.78
N GLY A 80 3.47 -0.85 8.51
CA GLY A 80 2.81 -2.09 8.14
C GLY A 80 1.29 -2.01 8.25
N TYR A 81 0.64 -3.16 8.42
CA TYR A 81 -0.83 -3.26 8.47
C TYR A 81 -1.40 -2.66 9.76
N LYS A 82 -2.50 -1.91 9.62
CA LYS A 82 -3.34 -1.45 10.73
C LYS A 82 -4.80 -1.89 10.49
N PRO A 83 -5.58 -2.15 11.56
CA PRO A 83 -6.97 -2.60 11.43
C PRO A 83 -7.96 -1.52 10.92
N GLY A 84 -7.51 -0.27 10.75
CA GLY A 84 -8.31 0.87 10.29
C GLY A 84 -8.69 0.85 8.81
N GLU A 85 -9.43 1.87 8.37
CA GLU A 85 -9.93 1.98 6.98
C GLU A 85 -8.81 2.12 5.95
N SER A 86 -7.80 2.92 6.27
CA SER A 86 -6.55 3.08 5.52
C SER A 86 -5.77 1.76 5.40
N GLY A 87 -5.95 0.83 6.33
CA GLY A 87 -5.23 -0.43 6.39
C GLY A 87 -3.73 -0.30 6.65
N GLY A 88 -3.28 0.85 7.19
CA GLY A 88 -1.86 1.19 7.38
C GLY A 88 -1.22 1.97 6.23
N SER A 89 -2.03 2.46 5.28
CA SER A 89 -1.52 3.25 4.15
C SER A 89 -1.34 4.74 4.47
N GLY A 90 -1.98 5.25 5.52
CA GLY A 90 -2.07 6.70 5.79
C GLY A 90 -3.11 7.45 4.95
N TYR A 91 -3.77 6.77 4.00
CA TYR A 91 -4.73 7.39 3.08
C TYR A 91 -6.07 6.64 3.05
N ILE A 92 -7.14 7.36 2.74
CA ILE A 92 -8.48 6.81 2.50
C ILE A 92 -9.08 7.43 1.22
N ASN A 93 -10.15 6.84 0.70
CA ASN A 93 -10.88 7.44 -0.42
C ASN A 93 -11.44 8.81 -0.02
N SER A 94 -11.27 9.80 -0.89
CA SER A 94 -11.89 11.11 -0.69
C SER A 94 -13.41 11.00 -0.69
N SER A 95 -14.08 11.92 0.00
CA SER A 95 -15.54 12.01 0.02
C SER A 95 -16.13 12.19 -1.39
N ARG A 96 -15.46 12.99 -2.23
CA ARG A 96 -15.81 13.22 -3.64
C ARG A 96 -15.74 11.92 -4.44
N PHE A 97 -14.67 11.16 -4.29
CA PHE A 97 -14.47 9.90 -5.00
C PHE A 97 -15.48 8.85 -4.56
N ASN A 98 -15.73 8.71 -3.26
CA ASN A 98 -16.76 7.83 -2.73
C ASN A 98 -18.17 8.18 -3.26
N ALA A 99 -18.50 9.47 -3.36
CA ALA A 99 -19.77 9.92 -3.92
C ALA A 99 -19.88 9.62 -5.43
N TRP A 100 -18.78 9.67 -6.17
CA TRP A 100 -18.73 9.26 -7.57
C TRP A 100 -18.94 7.75 -7.72
N ILE A 101 -18.23 6.90 -6.97
CA ILE A 101 -18.41 5.44 -6.97
C ILE A 101 -19.86 5.05 -6.71
N LYS A 102 -20.50 5.66 -5.68
CA LYS A 102 -21.89 5.38 -5.33
C LYS A 102 -22.85 5.68 -6.50
N ARG A 103 -22.59 6.75 -7.27
CA ARG A 103 -23.37 7.12 -8.44
C ARG A 103 -23.19 6.13 -9.60
N GLU A 104 -21.96 5.75 -9.93
CA GLU A 104 -21.69 4.79 -11.01
C GLU A 104 -22.34 3.42 -10.74
N LEU A 105 -22.25 2.94 -9.50
CA LEU A 105 -22.88 1.69 -9.10
C LEU A 105 -24.41 1.75 -9.16
N ALA A 106 -25.01 2.87 -8.78
CA ALA A 106 -26.44 3.09 -8.90
C ALA A 106 -26.89 3.17 -10.37
N ALA A 107 -26.03 3.65 -11.26
CA ALA A 107 -26.26 3.69 -12.70
C ALA A 107 -26.10 2.32 -13.38
N GLY A 108 -25.61 1.29 -12.68
CA GLY A 108 -25.38 -0.04 -13.23
C GLY A 108 -24.14 -0.15 -14.12
N ASN A 109 -23.28 0.87 -14.12
CA ASN A 109 -22.00 0.84 -14.81
C ASN A 109 -21.07 -0.09 -14.01
N LYS A 110 -20.64 -1.19 -14.63
CA LYS A 110 -19.66 -2.14 -14.08
C LYS A 110 -18.38 -2.10 -14.88
#